data_AF-A0A1H0QLT2-F1
#
_entry.id   AF-A0A1H0QLT2-F1
#
_cell.length_a   1.000
_cell.length_b   1.000
_cell.length_c   1.000
_cell.angle_alpha   90.00
_cell.angle_beta   90.00
_cell.angle_gamma   90.00
#
_symmetry.space_group_name_H-M   'P 1'
#
loop_
_entity.id
_entity.type
_entity.pdbx_description
1 polymer ?
#
loop_
_entity_poly.entity_id
_entity_poly.type
_entity_poly.pdbx_seq_one_letter_code
_entity_poly.pdbx_strand_id
1 'polypeptide(L)'
;MKVPDSHYPKVLTWWGSGTFFTNSTVSQKQAVAMAEQYLSFMAFSKSGLIDQLEFEGFSTEDATYGVENISVDWQEQAVTKAEEYLDFMAFSRQGLIDQLVFEGFSKEHAAYAASQVGL
;
A
#
# COMPACT_ATOMS: atom_id res chain seq x y z
N MET A 1 28.81 34.70 15.15
CA MET A 1 27.57 34.25 14.50
C MET A 1 27.06 33.03 15.23
N LYS A 2 26.05 33.20 16.10
CA LYS A 2 25.12 32.15 16.55
C LYS A 2 23.92 32.86 17.14
N VAL A 3 22.82 32.85 16.40
CA VAL A 3 21.52 33.34 16.85
C VAL A 3 20.93 32.26 17.76
N PRO A 4 20.47 32.56 18.99
CA PRO A 4 19.71 31.61 19.79
C PRO A 4 18.33 31.41 19.15
N ASP A 5 18.02 30.16 18.85
CA ASP A 5 16.76 29.76 18.23
C ASP A 5 15.59 30.06 19.18
N SER A 6 14.60 30.77 18.64
CA SER A 6 13.60 31.47 19.43
C SER A 6 12.20 31.10 18.94
N HIS A 7 11.34 30.78 19.91
CA HIS A 7 9.87 30.78 19.83
C HIS A 7 9.18 29.54 19.24
N TYR A 8 8.93 28.54 20.09
CA TYR A 8 7.64 27.83 20.04
C TYR A 8 6.59 28.66 20.81
N PRO A 9 5.43 28.97 20.22
CA PRO A 9 4.37 29.65 20.96
C PRO A 9 3.69 28.69 21.94
N LYS A 10 3.47 29.19 23.15
CA LYS A 10 2.64 28.57 24.19
C LYS A 10 1.20 28.46 23.67
N VAL A 11 0.64 27.26 23.58
CA VAL A 11 -0.79 27.07 23.30
C VAL A 11 -1.54 26.84 24.60
N LEU A 12 -2.29 27.86 25.02
CA LEU A 12 -3.29 27.80 26.07
C LEU A 12 -4.56 28.51 25.54
N THR A 13 -5.57 27.76 25.08
CA THR A 13 -6.96 28.26 24.98
C THR A 13 -7.97 27.11 25.14
N TRP A 14 -9.09 27.41 25.81
CA TRP A 14 -10.26 26.57 26.11
C TRP A 14 -11.47 27.13 25.33
N TRP A 15 -12.39 26.25 24.92
CA TRP A 15 -13.63 26.39 24.09
C TRP A 15 -13.52 26.13 22.58
N GLY A 16 -14.14 25.03 22.15
CA GLY A 16 -14.84 24.92 20.86
C GLY A 16 -14.03 24.39 19.67
N SER A 17 -14.28 23.13 19.32
CA SER A 17 -13.89 22.46 18.07
C SER A 17 -12.42 22.05 17.98
N GLY A 18 -12.10 20.91 18.59
CA GLY A 18 -10.89 20.17 18.26
C GLY A 18 -10.98 19.68 16.82
N THR A 19 -10.49 20.45 15.87
CA THR A 19 -10.10 19.92 14.56
C THR A 19 -8.88 19.05 14.78
N PHE A 20 -9.10 17.74 14.80
CA PHE A 20 -8.04 16.74 14.71
C PHE A 20 -7.28 16.98 13.40
N PHE A 21 -6.18 17.72 13.46
CA PHE A 21 -5.22 17.75 12.36
C PHE A 21 -4.68 16.32 12.24
N THR A 22 -5.12 15.59 11.22
CA THR A 22 -4.53 14.30 10.81
C THR A 22 -3.08 14.58 10.43
N ASN A 23 -2.18 14.56 11.41
CA ASN A 23 -0.82 15.04 11.25
C ASN A 23 0.07 13.93 10.69
N SER A 24 -0.22 13.49 9.47
CA SER A 24 0.68 12.57 8.77
C SER A 24 1.96 13.31 8.38
N THR A 25 3.10 12.63 8.54
CA THR A 25 4.41 13.20 8.19
C THR A 25 4.53 13.45 6.68
N VAL A 26 5.52 14.22 6.24
CA VAL A 26 5.80 14.37 4.80
C VAL A 26 6.15 13.01 4.18
N SER A 27 6.92 12.19 4.89
CA SER A 27 7.29 10.82 4.45
C SER A 27 6.03 9.96 4.22
N GLN A 28 5.12 9.93 5.19
CA GLN A 28 3.84 9.23 5.08
C GLN A 28 3.00 9.68 3.88
N LYS A 29 2.96 11.00 3.60
CA LYS A 29 2.26 11.53 2.42
C LYS A 29 2.90 11.07 1.11
N GLN A 30 4.24 10.99 1.07
CA GLN A 30 4.96 10.48 -0.09
C GLN A 30 4.74 8.97 -0.26
N ALA A 31 4.70 8.20 0.83
CA ALA A 31 4.39 6.77 0.80
C ALA A 31 2.99 6.51 0.23
N VAL A 32 1.97 7.27 0.65
CA VAL A 32 0.62 7.21 0.06
C VAL A 32 0.67 7.46 -1.45
N ALA A 33 1.27 8.58 -1.86
CA ALA A 33 1.32 8.94 -3.28
C ALA A 33 2.07 7.90 -4.13
N MET A 34 3.18 7.35 -3.63
CA MET A 34 3.94 6.33 -4.33
C MET A 34 3.19 4.99 -4.38
N ALA A 35 2.46 4.62 -3.32
CA ALA A 35 1.61 3.44 -3.31
C ALA A 35 0.54 3.51 -4.43
N GLU A 36 -0.14 4.66 -4.56
CA GLU A 36 -1.11 4.90 -5.65
C GLU A 36 -0.43 4.86 -7.03
N GLN A 37 0.78 5.42 -7.15
CA GLN A 37 1.54 5.37 -8.40
C GLN A 37 1.87 3.93 -8.81
N TYR A 38 2.38 3.08 -7.91
CA TYR A 38 2.66 1.68 -8.22
C TYR A 38 1.42 0.94 -8.71
N LEU A 39 0.30 1.08 -8.00
CA LEU A 39 -0.97 0.43 -8.37
C LEU A 39 -1.55 0.94 -9.69
N SER A 40 -1.10 2.09 -10.19
CA SER A 40 -1.47 2.59 -11.52
C SER A 40 -0.70 1.91 -12.68
N PHE A 41 0.43 1.25 -12.39
CA PHE A 41 1.28 0.60 -13.40
C PHE A 41 1.27 -0.92 -13.33
N MET A 42 1.12 -1.51 -12.14
CA MET A 42 1.12 -2.96 -11.97
C MET A 42 0.39 -3.39 -10.70
N ALA A 43 -0.14 -4.61 -10.72
CA ALA A 43 -0.84 -5.14 -9.56
C ALA A 43 0.11 -5.51 -8.39
N PHE A 44 -0.35 -5.33 -7.15
CA PHE A 44 0.36 -5.77 -5.95
C PHE A 44 -0.60 -6.36 -4.91
N SER A 45 -0.09 -7.30 -4.11
CA SER A 45 -0.72 -7.63 -2.83
C SER A 45 -0.47 -6.50 -1.82
N LYS A 46 -1.27 -6.44 -0.74
CA LYS A 46 -1.07 -5.43 0.32
C LYS A 46 0.34 -5.51 0.90
N SER A 47 0.81 -6.71 1.25
CA SER A 47 2.17 -6.89 1.81
C SER A 47 3.25 -6.64 0.77
N GLY A 48 3.05 -7.10 -0.47
CA GLY A 48 4.00 -6.86 -1.55
C GLY A 48 4.19 -5.37 -1.86
N LEU A 49 3.13 -4.56 -1.76
CA LEU A 49 3.24 -3.11 -1.92
C LEU A 49 3.97 -2.45 -0.73
N ILE A 50 3.79 -2.96 0.49
CA ILE A 50 4.55 -2.49 1.66
C ILE A 50 6.04 -2.80 1.47
N ASP A 51 6.38 -4.04 1.13
CA ASP A 51 7.77 -4.48 0.88
C ASP A 51 8.41 -3.67 -0.25
N GLN A 52 7.64 -3.35 -1.29
CA GLN A 52 8.10 -2.48 -2.39
C GLN A 52 8.42 -1.07 -1.90
N LEU A 53 7.58 -0.45 -1.07
CA LEU A 53 7.87 0.87 -0.51
C LEU A 53 9.05 0.86 0.46
N GLU A 54 9.26 -0.22 1.22
CA GLU A 54 10.47 -0.39 2.03
C GLU A 54 11.73 -0.47 1.14
N PHE A 55 11.65 -1.17 0.02
CA PHE A 55 12.73 -1.20 -0.97
C PHE A 55 13.03 0.19 -1.57
N GLU A 56 12.01 1.02 -1.77
CA GLU A 56 12.14 2.43 -2.17
C GLU A 56 12.70 3.34 -1.05
N GLY A 57 12.92 2.79 0.14
CA GLY A 57 13.60 3.46 1.25
C GLY A 57 12.69 4.10 2.28
N PHE A 58 11.38 3.85 2.23
CA PHE A 58 10.49 4.21 3.33
C PHE A 58 10.76 3.34 4.56
N SER A 59 10.53 3.89 5.75
CA SER A 59 10.48 3.06 6.95
C SER A 59 9.28 2.11 6.88
N THR A 60 9.35 0.97 7.57
CA THR A 60 8.20 0.04 7.70
C THR A 60 6.93 0.77 8.18
N GLU A 61 7.08 1.72 9.09
CA GLU A 61 5.96 2.54 9.60
C GLU A 61 5.36 3.42 8.50
N ASP A 62 6.18 4.13 7.73
CA ASP A 62 5.70 5.00 6.66
C ASP A 62 5.13 4.20 5.47
N ALA A 63 5.74 3.08 5.10
CA ALA A 63 5.27 2.19 4.05
C ALA A 63 3.91 1.58 4.41
N THR A 64 3.78 1.04 5.63
CA THR A 64 2.51 0.53 6.15
C THR A 64 1.47 1.62 6.19
N TYR A 65 1.82 2.81 6.70
CA TYR A 65 0.92 3.96 6.69
C TYR A 65 0.44 4.30 5.26
N GLY A 66 1.36 4.34 4.29
CA GLY A 66 1.05 4.60 2.89
C GLY A 66 -0.01 3.66 2.34
N VAL A 67 0.22 2.36 2.48
CA VAL A 67 -0.67 1.31 1.97
C VAL A 67 -2.00 1.22 2.73
N GLU A 68 -2.05 1.62 4.00
CA GLU A 68 -3.28 1.64 4.79
C GLU A 68 -4.16 2.87 4.58
N ASN A 69 -3.61 3.92 3.97
CA ASN A 69 -4.31 5.19 3.73
C ASN A 69 -4.69 5.41 2.26
N ILE A 70 -4.68 4.34 1.45
CA ILE A 70 -5.21 4.32 0.08
C ILE A 70 -6.50 3.48 0.01
N SER A 71 -7.39 3.83 -0.92
CA SER A 71 -8.61 3.07 -1.18
C SER A 71 -8.37 2.08 -2.31
N VAL A 72 -8.20 0.80 -1.97
CA VAL A 72 -7.85 -0.27 -2.93
C VAL A 72 -8.74 -1.47 -2.73
N ASP A 73 -9.22 -2.04 -3.83
CA ASP A 73 -9.81 -3.38 -3.83
C ASP A 73 -8.70 -4.43 -3.97
N TRP A 74 -8.28 -4.99 -2.83
CA TRP A 74 -7.21 -5.98 -2.77
C TRP A 74 -7.58 -7.34 -3.38
N GLN A 75 -8.88 -7.62 -3.59
CA GLN A 75 -9.31 -8.81 -4.31
C GLN A 75 -9.16 -8.58 -5.81
N GLU A 76 -9.56 -7.40 -6.29
CA GLU A 76 -9.36 -7.00 -7.70
C GLU A 76 -7.88 -6.98 -8.08
N GLN A 77 -7.00 -6.50 -7.20
CA GLN A 77 -5.55 -6.57 -7.43
C GLN A 77 -5.05 -8.00 -7.66
N ALA A 78 -5.65 -9.01 -7.01
CA ALA A 78 -5.29 -10.41 -7.23
C ALA A 78 -5.76 -10.89 -8.61
N VAL A 79 -6.94 -10.45 -9.08
CA VAL A 79 -7.46 -10.74 -10.42
C VAL A 79 -6.55 -10.13 -11.48
N THR A 80 -6.21 -8.85 -11.36
CA THR A 80 -5.30 -8.18 -12.31
C THR A 80 -3.94 -8.87 -12.34
N LYS A 81 -3.36 -9.26 -11.19
CA LYS A 81 -2.09 -10.01 -11.18
C LYS A 81 -2.20 -11.37 -11.85
N ALA A 82 -3.33 -12.06 -11.66
CA ALA A 82 -3.58 -13.34 -12.32
C ALA A 82 -3.65 -13.20 -13.84
N GLU A 83 -4.35 -12.18 -14.35
CA GLU A 83 -4.41 -11.86 -15.78
C GLU A 83 -3.02 -11.54 -16.34
N GLU A 84 -2.26 -10.66 -15.67
CA GLU A 84 -0.88 -10.34 -16.04
C GLU A 84 -0.04 -11.61 -16.17
N TYR A 85 -0.13 -12.55 -15.22
CA TYR A 85 0.63 -13.80 -15.31
C TYR A 85 0.25 -14.66 -16.51
N LEU A 86 -1.04 -14.79 -16.77
CA LEU A 86 -1.54 -15.63 -17.86
C LEU A 86 -1.26 -15.04 -19.24
N ASP A 87 -1.05 -13.73 -19.34
CA ASP A 87 -0.58 -13.08 -20.57
C ASP A 87 0.88 -13.45 -20.90
N PHE A 88 1.71 -13.73 -19.89
CA PHE A 88 3.14 -14.05 -20.08
C PHE A 88 3.46 -15.55 -20.05
N MET A 89 2.75 -16.35 -19.26
CA MET A 89 3.02 -17.78 -19.13
C MET A 89 1.81 -18.61 -18.68
N ALA A 90 1.85 -19.90 -19.00
CA ALA A 90 0.80 -20.84 -18.61
C ALA A 90 0.94 -21.28 -17.15
N PHE A 91 -0.19 -21.32 -16.43
CA PHE A 91 -0.30 -21.90 -15.10
C PHE A 91 -1.39 -22.98 -15.07
N SER A 92 -1.23 -23.95 -14.17
CA SER A 92 -2.39 -24.71 -13.67
C SER A 92 -3.14 -23.88 -12.63
N ARG A 93 -4.41 -24.19 -12.36
CA ARG A 93 -5.19 -23.53 -11.29
C ARG A 93 -4.43 -23.46 -9.96
N GLN A 94 -3.94 -24.61 -9.48
CA GLN A 94 -3.23 -24.67 -8.21
C GLN A 94 -1.91 -23.90 -8.27
N GLY A 95 -1.18 -24.00 -9.38
CA GLY A 95 0.06 -23.25 -9.58
C GLY A 95 -0.13 -21.74 -9.52
N LEU A 96 -1.19 -21.21 -10.15
CA LEU A 96 -1.50 -19.78 -10.10
C LEU A 96 -1.87 -19.35 -8.67
N ILE A 97 -2.68 -20.14 -7.96
CA ILE A 97 -3.04 -19.86 -6.57
C ILE A 97 -1.79 -19.81 -5.69
N ASP A 98 -0.90 -20.80 -5.83
CA ASP A 98 0.32 -20.88 -5.03
C ASP A 98 1.26 -19.69 -5.33
N GLN A 99 1.33 -19.27 -6.60
CA GLN A 99 2.13 -18.11 -7.01
C GLN A 99 1.60 -16.81 -6.40
N LEU A 100 0.29 -16.55 -6.48
CA LEU A 100 -0.33 -15.36 -5.88
C LEU A 100 -0.16 -15.36 -4.35
N VAL A 101 -0.29 -16.52 -3.70
CA VAL A 101 -0.04 -16.64 -2.25
C VAL A 101 1.42 -16.38 -1.91
N PHE A 102 2.37 -16.84 -2.73
CA PHE A 102 3.79 -16.54 -2.57
C PHE A 102 4.06 -15.03 -2.66
N GLU A 103 3.33 -14.31 -3.50
CA GLU A 103 3.38 -12.84 -3.61
C GLU A 103 2.59 -12.09 -2.54
N GLY A 104 2.04 -12.79 -1.55
CA GLY A 104 1.41 -12.17 -0.38
C GLY A 104 -0.09 -11.90 -0.52
N PHE A 105 -0.73 -12.38 -1.59
CA PHE A 105 -2.20 -12.40 -1.62
C PHE A 105 -2.75 -13.42 -0.62
N SER A 106 -3.93 -13.14 -0.06
CA SER A 106 -4.61 -14.13 0.77
C SER A 106 -5.01 -15.34 -0.08
N LYS A 107 -5.07 -16.53 0.54
CA LYS A 107 -5.55 -17.74 -0.14
C LYS A 107 -6.94 -17.55 -0.75
N GLU A 108 -7.79 -16.77 -0.10
CA GLU A 108 -9.14 -16.43 -0.58
C GLU A 108 -9.08 -15.59 -1.86
N HIS A 109 -8.30 -14.51 -1.87
CA HIS A 109 -8.16 -13.66 -3.06
C HIS A 109 -7.50 -14.41 -4.21
N ALA A 110 -6.47 -15.21 -3.92
CA ALA A 110 -5.80 -16.03 -4.93
C ALA A 110 -6.75 -17.07 -5.56
N ALA A 111 -7.54 -17.76 -4.74
CA ALA A 111 -8.54 -18.72 -5.23
C ALA A 111 -9.67 -18.05 -6.00
N TYR A 112 -10.09 -16.86 -5.58
CA TYR A 112 -11.06 -16.04 -6.29
C TYR A 112 -10.51 -15.62 -7.66
N ALA A 113 -9.29 -15.06 -7.70
CA ALA A 113 -8.62 -14.61 -8.91
C ALA A 113 -8.46 -15.74 -9.93
N ALA A 114 -7.97 -16.91 -9.51
CA ALA A 114 -7.88 -18.09 -10.37
C ALA A 114 -9.24 -18.43 -11.02
N SER A 115 -10.32 -18.36 -10.23
CA SER A 115 -11.67 -18.63 -10.75
C SER A 115 -12.15 -17.57 -11.75
N GLN A 116 -11.83 -16.28 -11.51
CA GLN A 116 -12.19 -15.18 -12.42
C GLN A 116 -11.50 -15.28 -13.78
N VAL A 117 -10.24 -15.72 -13.80
CA VAL A 117 -9.47 -15.92 -15.05
C VAL A 117 -9.73 -17.28 -15.71
N GLY A 118 -10.72 -18.03 -15.23
CA GLY A 118 -11.19 -19.27 -15.85
C GLY A 118 -10.41 -20.54 -15.46
N LEU A 119 -9.67 -20.52 -14.35
CA LEU A 119 -8.91 -21.67 -13.82
C LEU A 119 -9.54 -22.34 -12.60
#